data_AF-A0A2N3ECE0-F1
#
_entry.id   AF-A0A2N3ECE0-F1
#
_cell.length_a   1.000
_cell.length_b   1.000
_cell.length_c   1.000
_cell.angle_alpha   90.00
_cell.angle_beta   90.00
_cell.angle_gamma   90.00
#
_symmetry.space_group_name_H-M   'P 1'
#
loop_
_entity.id
_entity.type
_entity.pdbx_description
1 polymer ?
#
loop_
_entity_poly.entity_id
_entity_poly.type
_entity_poly.pdbx_seq_one_letter_code
_entity_poly.pdbx_strand_id
1 'polypeptide(L)'
;AGRAFLYMPDMNMAMTMNTADAEKYGVSDIFTGIEAEVAGRDVVNGEETTRYRIAPSPKNGNTETMVWLTDDGIPVKAEGQGSQGDFSMELKDLKRGPQDGSLFQLPDGVTPMTMPAGMPGMMQGGFPAMPLR
;
A
#
# COMPACT_ATOMS: atom_id res chain seq x y z
N ALA A 1 -1.59 -9.48 -19.63
CA ALA A 1 -1.26 -9.68 -18.20
C ALA A 1 -0.50 -8.46 -17.70
N GLY A 2 -0.83 -7.93 -16.53
CA GLY A 2 -0.04 -6.86 -15.90
C GLY A 2 1.34 -7.36 -15.49
N ARG A 3 2.34 -6.48 -15.47
CA ARG A 3 3.69 -6.75 -14.95
C ARG A 3 3.90 -5.87 -13.71
N ALA A 4 4.43 -6.45 -12.65
CA ALA A 4 4.83 -5.72 -11.45
C ALA A 4 6.36 -5.73 -11.34
N PHE A 5 6.92 -4.63 -10.87
CA PHE A 5 8.35 -4.47 -10.63
C PHE A 5 8.58 -4.06 -9.18
N LEU A 6 9.58 -4.67 -8.54
CA LEU A 6 10.19 -4.12 -7.35
C LEU A 6 11.46 -3.37 -7.76
N TYR A 7 11.47 -2.05 -7.62
CA TYR A 7 12.62 -1.21 -7.92
C TYR A 7 13.32 -0.80 -6.63
N MET A 8 14.64 -0.95 -6.60
CA MET A 8 15.53 -0.55 -5.51
C MET A 8 16.43 0.58 -6.01
N PRO A 9 16.05 1.86 -5.80
CA PRO A 9 16.73 3.00 -6.39
C PRO A 9 18.22 3.08 -6.02
N ASP A 10 18.56 2.82 -4.76
CA ASP A 10 19.94 2.88 -4.25
C ASP A 10 20.89 1.91 -4.94
N MET A 11 20.35 0.81 -5.47
CA MET A 11 21.10 -0.21 -6.20
C MET A 11 20.94 -0.07 -7.72
N ASN A 12 20.08 0.84 -8.18
CA ASN A 12 19.62 0.95 -9.55
C ASN A 12 19.18 -0.40 -10.17
N MET A 13 18.52 -1.22 -9.38
CA MET A 13 18.11 -2.58 -9.74
C MET A 13 16.60 -2.73 -9.69
N ALA A 14 16.04 -3.45 -10.67
CA ALA A 14 14.64 -3.83 -10.68
C ALA A 14 14.48 -5.35 -10.78
N MET A 15 13.43 -5.87 -10.15
CA MET A 15 13.07 -7.28 -10.19
C MET A 15 11.64 -7.42 -10.74
N THR A 16 11.45 -8.28 -11.73
CA THR A 16 10.11 -8.61 -12.22
C THR A 16 9.42 -9.53 -11.22
N MET A 17 8.23 -9.13 -10.76
CA MET A 17 7.38 -9.95 -9.92
C MET A 17 6.40 -10.70 -10.80
N ASN A 18 6.36 -12.03 -10.67
CA ASN A 18 5.25 -12.81 -11.22
C ASN A 18 4.01 -12.60 -10.33
N THR A 19 2.84 -12.99 -10.82
CA THR A 19 1.56 -12.81 -10.11
C THR A 19 1.52 -13.55 -8.77
N ALA A 20 2.08 -14.77 -8.70
CA ALA A 20 2.13 -15.56 -7.46
C ALA A 20 3.04 -14.93 -6.38
N ASP A 21 4.11 -14.25 -6.78
CA ASP A 21 4.97 -13.51 -5.86
C ASP A 21 4.34 -12.17 -5.46
N ALA A 22 3.60 -11.52 -6.36
CA ALA A 22 2.84 -10.32 -6.04
C ALA A 22 1.69 -10.59 -5.03
N GLU A 23 1.05 -11.76 -5.11
CA GLU A 23 0.03 -12.19 -4.13
C GLU A 23 0.57 -12.22 -2.70
N LYS A 24 1.85 -12.55 -2.48
CA LYS A 24 2.47 -12.54 -1.15
C LYS A 24 2.54 -11.14 -0.51
N TYR A 25 2.38 -10.09 -1.30
CA TYR A 25 2.30 -8.71 -0.82
C TYR A 25 0.86 -8.26 -0.58
N GLY A 26 -0.11 -9.18 -0.56
CA GLY A 26 -1.52 -8.89 -0.32
C GLY A 26 -2.22 -8.19 -1.48
N VAL A 27 -1.61 -8.16 -2.67
CA VAL A 27 -2.16 -7.46 -3.86
C VAL A 27 -3.50 -8.05 -4.29
N SER A 28 -3.70 -9.36 -4.08
CA SER A 28 -4.99 -10.03 -4.31
C SER A 28 -6.08 -9.57 -3.35
N ASP A 29 -5.72 -9.30 -2.10
CA ASP A 29 -6.68 -8.97 -1.04
C ASP A 29 -7.25 -7.56 -1.20
N ILE A 30 -6.50 -6.65 -1.86
CA ILE A 30 -6.94 -5.29 -2.24
C ILE A 30 -8.28 -5.33 -2.99
N PHE A 31 -8.51 -6.35 -3.83
CA PHE A 31 -9.71 -6.46 -4.65
C PHE A 31 -10.88 -7.16 -3.96
N THR A 32 -10.65 -7.81 -2.81
CA THR A 32 -11.69 -8.57 -2.09
C THR A 32 -12.50 -7.71 -1.12
N GLY A 33 -12.02 -6.50 -0.81
CA GLY A 33 -12.66 -5.58 0.12
C GLY A 33 -12.67 -6.08 1.58
N ILE A 34 -13.12 -5.20 2.47
CA ILE A 34 -13.33 -5.49 3.89
C ILE A 34 -14.66 -4.87 4.32
N GLU A 35 -15.39 -5.57 5.19
CA GLU A 35 -16.62 -5.03 5.76
C GLU A 35 -16.29 -3.90 6.74
N ALA A 36 -17.05 -2.80 6.66
CA ALA A 36 -16.86 -1.64 7.50
C ALA A 36 -18.20 -0.95 7.81
N GLU A 37 -18.29 -0.38 9.00
CA GLU A 37 -19.45 0.38 9.47
C GLU A 37 -19.20 1.88 9.30
N VAL A 38 -20.21 2.63 8.87
CA VAL A 38 -20.10 4.10 8.83
C VAL A 38 -20.05 4.63 10.26
N ALA A 39 -18.99 5.35 10.59
CA ALA A 39 -18.72 5.91 11.91
C ALA A 39 -18.81 7.44 11.96
N GLY A 40 -19.02 8.11 10.81
CA GLY A 40 -19.24 9.55 10.74
C GLY A 40 -18.86 10.18 9.41
N ARG A 41 -18.86 11.52 9.38
CA ARG A 41 -18.33 12.34 8.30
C ARG A 41 -17.40 13.38 8.89
N ASP A 42 -16.27 13.61 8.23
CA ASP A 42 -15.24 14.54 8.66
C ASP A 42 -14.65 15.26 7.43
N VAL A 43 -14.01 16.41 7.65
CA VAL A 43 -13.18 17.07 6.63
C VAL A 43 -11.72 16.81 6.96
N VAL A 44 -10.99 16.16 6.05
CA VAL A 44 -9.57 15.82 6.23
C VAL A 44 -8.79 16.41 5.06
N ASN A 45 -7.81 17.28 5.35
CA ASN A 45 -7.00 17.95 4.33
C ASN A 45 -7.80 18.65 3.21
N GLY A 46 -8.96 19.21 3.58
CA GLY A 46 -9.86 19.89 2.65
C GLY A 46 -10.78 18.96 1.86
N GLU A 47 -10.69 17.64 2.07
CA GLU A 47 -11.57 16.65 1.47
C GLU A 47 -12.74 16.32 2.39
N GLU A 48 -13.96 16.31 1.85
CA GLU A 48 -15.13 15.75 2.52
C GLU A 48 -15.01 14.23 2.52
N THR A 49 -15.16 13.61 3.69
CA THR A 49 -14.93 12.18 3.84
C THR A 49 -16.03 11.48 4.62
N THR A 50 -16.21 10.20 4.34
CA THR A 50 -16.93 9.28 5.22
C THR A 50 -15.90 8.50 6.04
N ARG A 51 -16.06 8.56 7.37
CA ARG A 51 -15.26 7.77 8.31
C ARG A 51 -15.91 6.41 8.47
N TYR A 52 -15.12 5.36 8.30
CA TYR A 52 -15.52 3.97 8.47
C TYR A 52 -14.75 3.32 9.61
N ARG A 53 -15.43 2.49 10.39
CA ARG A 53 -14.85 1.62 11.42
C ARG A 53 -14.81 0.20 10.89
N ILE A 54 -13.63 -0.40 10.97
CA ILE A 54 -13.39 -1.80 10.60
C ILE A 54 -13.13 -2.56 11.90
N ALA A 55 -13.98 -3.54 12.20
CA ALA A 55 -13.82 -4.39 13.37
C ALA A 55 -12.53 -5.24 13.29
N PRO A 56 -11.97 -5.66 14.44
CA PRO A 56 -10.83 -6.56 14.47
C PRO A 56 -11.08 -7.86 13.69
N SER A 57 -10.17 -8.19 12.79
CA SER A 57 -10.19 -9.45 12.03
C SER A 57 -8.78 -9.88 11.63
N PRO A 58 -8.56 -11.15 11.25
CA PRO A 58 -7.25 -11.57 10.74
C PRO A 58 -6.77 -10.75 9.53
N LYS A 59 -7.70 -10.18 8.74
CA LYS A 59 -7.39 -9.36 7.55
C LYS A 59 -6.77 -8.00 7.88
N ASN A 60 -6.99 -7.47 9.09
CA ASN A 60 -6.41 -6.20 9.54
C ASN A 60 -5.51 -6.38 10.77
N GLY A 61 -4.90 -7.56 10.94
CA GLY A 61 -3.97 -7.81 12.04
C GLY A 61 -4.64 -7.92 13.41
N ASN A 62 -5.93 -8.26 13.44
CA ASN A 62 -6.77 -8.35 14.64
C ASN A 62 -6.85 -7.03 15.42
N THR A 63 -6.87 -5.89 14.72
CA THR A 63 -7.07 -4.59 15.36
C THR A 63 -8.26 -3.84 14.79
N GLU A 64 -8.86 -3.00 15.61
CA GLU A 64 -9.81 -2.02 15.13
C GLU A 64 -9.09 -0.94 14.32
N THR A 65 -9.64 -0.60 13.16
CA THR A 65 -9.08 0.42 12.27
C THR A 65 -10.15 1.40 11.85
N MET A 66 -9.84 2.68 11.90
CA MET A 66 -10.64 3.74 11.30
C MET A 66 -10.02 4.13 9.96
N VAL A 67 -10.85 4.30 8.93
CA VAL A 67 -10.43 4.76 7.60
C VAL A 67 -11.35 5.87 7.12
N TRP A 68 -10.78 6.91 6.54
CA TRP A 68 -11.53 8.02 5.94
C TRP A 68 -11.40 7.92 4.42
N LEU A 69 -12.54 7.77 3.76
CA LEU A 69 -12.62 7.71 2.31
C LEU A 69 -13.31 8.95 1.77
N THR A 70 -12.79 9.51 0.69
CA THR A 70 -13.51 10.46 -0.15
C THR A 70 -14.68 9.77 -0.86
N ASP A 71 -15.58 10.55 -1.46
CA ASP A 71 -16.70 10.03 -2.24
C ASP A 71 -16.27 9.21 -3.46
N ASP A 72 -15.11 9.54 -4.06
CA ASP A 72 -14.46 8.80 -5.14
C ASP A 72 -13.57 7.65 -4.66
N GLY A 73 -13.60 7.32 -3.36
CA GLY A 73 -13.01 6.10 -2.80
C GLY A 73 -11.53 6.17 -2.47
N ILE A 74 -10.95 7.37 -2.35
CA ILE A 74 -9.53 7.56 -2.01
C ILE A 74 -9.38 7.53 -0.49
N PRO A 75 -8.54 6.64 0.08
CA PRO A 75 -8.22 6.65 1.50
C PRO A 75 -7.29 7.81 1.84
N VAL A 76 -7.82 8.83 2.50
CA VAL A 76 -7.06 10.04 2.86
C VAL A 76 -6.54 10.01 4.30
N LYS A 77 -7.08 9.14 5.15
CA LYS A 77 -6.57 8.90 6.49
C LYS A 77 -6.87 7.46 6.93
N ALA A 78 -5.97 6.88 7.72
CA ALA A 78 -6.23 5.66 8.46
C ALA A 78 -5.55 5.71 9.84
N GLU A 79 -6.17 5.12 10.87
CA GLU A 79 -5.57 4.96 12.19
C GLU A 79 -6.05 3.68 12.86
N GLY A 80 -5.23 3.09 13.74
CA GLY A 80 -5.58 1.87 14.47
C GLY A 80 -4.51 1.48 15.48
N GLN A 81 -4.78 0.42 16.25
CA GLN A 81 -3.91 -0.02 17.34
C GLN A 81 -3.30 -1.40 17.04
N GLY A 82 -2.15 -1.43 16.37
CA GLY A 82 -1.49 -2.69 16.03
C GLY A 82 -0.89 -3.39 17.24
N SER A 83 -0.55 -4.67 17.10
CA SER A 83 0.22 -5.43 18.09
C SER A 83 1.63 -4.86 18.35
N GLN A 84 2.13 -4.02 17.44
CA GLN A 84 3.41 -3.32 17.55
C GLN A 84 3.27 -1.85 17.98
N GLY A 85 2.06 -1.40 18.32
CA GLY A 85 1.75 -0.02 18.68
C GLY A 85 0.72 0.63 17.75
N ASP A 86 0.33 1.85 18.11
CA ASP A 86 -0.61 2.64 17.33
C ASP A 86 0.01 3.02 15.97
N PHE A 87 -0.81 2.99 14.92
CA PHE A 87 -0.43 3.47 13.59
C PHE A 87 -1.36 4.58 13.14
N SER A 88 -0.82 5.48 12.31
CA SER A 88 -1.60 6.50 11.62
C SER A 88 -0.99 6.78 10.25
N MET A 89 -1.85 7.01 9.27
CA MET A 89 -1.51 7.39 7.90
C MET A 89 -2.40 8.57 7.51
N GLU A 90 -1.82 9.55 6.82
CA GLU A 90 -2.56 10.71 6.31
C GLU A 90 -2.03 11.08 4.92
N LEU A 91 -2.94 11.21 3.95
CA LEU A 91 -2.64 11.66 2.59
C LEU A 91 -2.77 13.19 2.54
N LYS A 92 -1.68 13.85 2.16
CA LYS A 92 -1.61 15.31 1.99
C LYS A 92 -1.39 15.67 0.53
N ASP A 93 -1.78 16.88 0.16
CA ASP A 93 -1.60 17.44 -1.19
C ASP A 93 -2.22 16.58 -2.31
N LEU A 94 -3.39 15.98 -2.05
CA LEU A 94 -4.13 15.20 -3.05
C LEU A 94 -4.46 16.06 -4.27
N LYS A 95 -4.06 15.58 -5.46
CA LYS A 95 -4.36 16.20 -6.74
C LYS A 95 -5.01 15.17 -7.66
N ARG A 96 -6.23 15.48 -8.12
CA ARG A 96 -6.96 14.65 -9.08
C ARG A 96 -6.62 15.07 -10.50
N GLY A 97 -6.42 14.08 -11.37
CA GLY A 97 -6.19 14.30 -12.79
C GLY A 97 -5.49 13.12 -13.47
N PRO A 98 -5.34 13.20 -14.81
CA PRO A 98 -4.58 12.21 -15.57
C PRO A 98 -3.16 12.07 -15.01
N GLN A 99 -2.72 10.83 -14.82
CA GLN A 99 -1.34 10.52 -14.45
C GLN A 99 -0.55 10.17 -15.71
N ASP A 100 0.65 10.71 -15.83
CA ASP A 100 1.53 10.40 -16.95
C ASP A 100 1.97 8.92 -16.88
N GLY A 101 1.85 8.20 -17.99
CA GLY A 101 2.23 6.79 -18.06
C GLY A 101 3.73 6.54 -17.81
N SER A 102 4.57 7.56 -18.00
CA SER A 102 6.01 7.50 -17.69
C SER A 102 6.29 7.32 -16.20
N LEU A 103 5.38 7.71 -15.31
CA LEU A 103 5.50 7.48 -13.86
C LEU A 103 5.54 5.99 -13.49
N PHE A 104 5.09 5.11 -14.39
CA PHE A 104 5.04 3.67 -14.20
C PHE A 104 6.12 2.93 -15.03
N GLN A 105 7.11 3.65 -15.54
CA GLN A 105 8.25 3.09 -16.26
C GLN A 105 9.48 3.05 -15.35
N LEU A 106 10.34 2.06 -15.56
CA LEU A 106 11.64 2.03 -14.89
C LEU A 106 12.53 3.15 -15.45
N PRO A 107 13.45 3.70 -14.63
CA PRO A 107 14.43 4.68 -15.11
C PRO A 107 15.29 4.14 -16.25
N ASP A 108 15.82 5.05 -17.07
CA ASP A 108 16.71 4.71 -18.18
C ASP A 108 17.91 3.87 -17.71
N GLY A 109 18.25 2.84 -18.49
CA GLY A 109 19.35 1.93 -18.19
C GLY A 109 19.05 0.84 -17.15
N VAL A 110 17.87 0.85 -16.53
CA VAL A 110 17.45 -0.22 -15.61
C VAL A 110 16.84 -1.38 -16.38
N THR A 111 17.51 -2.54 -16.34
CA THR A 111 16.96 -3.78 -16.88
C THR A 111 16.43 -4.66 -15.75
N PRO A 112 15.13 -4.99 -15.74
CA PRO A 112 14.57 -5.82 -14.68
C PRO A 112 15.06 -7.27 -14.82
N MET A 113 15.53 -7.84 -13.71
CA MET A 113 15.93 -9.23 -13.66
C MET A 113 14.75 -10.11 -13.22
N THR A 114 14.73 -11.35 -13.70
CA THR A 114 13.81 -12.37 -13.19
C THR A 114 14.45 -13.04 -11.98
N MET A 115 13.72 -13.14 -10.87
CA MET A 115 14.22 -13.84 -9.68
C MET A 115 14.54 -15.31 -10.02
N PRO A 116 15.78 -15.79 -9.80
CA PRO A 116 16.09 -17.20 -9.92
C PRO A 116 15.26 -18.01 -8.91
N ALA A 117 14.67 -19.11 -9.36
CA ALA A 117 13.98 -20.04 -8.46
C ALA A 117 14.99 -20.53 -7.39
N GLY A 118 14.74 -20.21 -6.11
CA GLY A 118 15.60 -20.66 -5.00
C GLY A 118 16.32 -19.59 -4.19
N MET A 119 16.08 -18.28 -4.42
CA MET A 119 16.55 -17.20 -3.54
C MET A 119 15.45 -16.57 -2.65
N PRO A 120 14.80 -17.30 -1.71
CA PRO A 120 13.87 -16.69 -0.76
C PRO A 120 14.54 -15.85 0.35
N GLY A 121 15.84 -16.06 0.60
CA GLY A 121 16.50 -15.59 1.84
C GLY A 121 16.90 -14.11 1.88
N MET A 122 17.08 -13.45 0.73
CA MET A 122 17.57 -12.06 0.71
C MET A 122 16.47 -11.00 0.90
N MET A 123 15.19 -11.40 0.77
CA MET A 123 14.02 -10.54 1.01
C MET A 123 13.37 -10.79 2.38
N GLN A 124 13.84 -11.79 3.13
CA GLN A 124 13.38 -12.11 4.48
C GLN A 124 14.20 -11.40 5.57
N GLY A 125 15.36 -10.84 5.20
CA GLY A 125 16.03 -9.80 5.99
C GLY A 125 15.30 -8.49 5.72
N GLY A 126 14.37 -8.15 6.62
CA GLY A 126 13.35 -7.14 6.42
C GLY A 126 13.84 -5.85 5.75
N PHE A 127 12.93 -5.21 5.02
CA PHE A 127 13.05 -3.79 4.74
C PHE A 127 13.53 -3.11 6.04
N PRO A 128 14.71 -2.45 6.05
CA PRO A 128 15.08 -1.67 7.22
C PRO A 128 13.92 -0.73 7.48
N ALA A 129 13.44 -0.71 8.72
CA ALA A 129 12.40 0.19 9.15
C ALA A 129 12.72 1.58 8.58
N MET A 130 11.78 2.14 7.81
CA MET A 130 11.89 3.51 7.33
C MET A 130 12.24 4.36 8.56
N PRO A 131 13.39 5.07 8.58
CA PRO A 131 13.70 5.92 9.70
C PRO A 131 12.60 6.98 9.76
N LEU A 132 11.82 6.95 10.84
CA LEU A 132 10.92 8.03 11.20
C LEU A 132 11.79 9.31 11.26
N ARG A 133 11.57 10.20 10.29
CA ARG A 133 12.00 11.59 10.38
C ARG A 133 10.83 12.43 10.80
#